data_AF-A0A662S4S4-F1
#
_entry.id   AF-A0A662S4S4-F1
#
_cell.length_a   1.000
_cell.length_b   1.000
_cell.length_c   1.000
_cell.angle_alpha   90.00
_cell.angle_beta   90.00
_cell.angle_gamma   90.00
#
_symmetry.space_group_name_H-M   'P 1'
#
loop_
_entity.id
_entity.type
_entity.pdbx_description
1 polymer ?
#
loop_
_entity_poly.entity_id
_entity_poly.type
_entity_poly.pdbx_seq_one_letter_code
_entity_poly.pdbx_strand_id
1 'polypeptide(L)'
;MSIIFGLDFCVWAMVKLWRKKQEEGPMVWLLLRNKNNLPHWVTHWGIIIEEYIFISLPRSPSSSQHLPILQAIHLSAPYEKSFLDFQNIGGMCECCRQWFPASKLVTKEGYLYCLDCADELFPDHRPCDLCSFELIDDENSHAVTDNESREVLCICRRCFENETWECTNCGDYFCGHPSMEGGCQRICQRCTDYYCYCAGCGELLPTDVAIYVAGDWWCEGCAPEEDELYDHSYKPDPIFFPSFSPDELYLGVELEIDKGDKNEFIERVEKEEIYFKKDGSLSEDGVEIVSHPATLSYHREKLGWNDIIEIARLCDFKSHDAGNCGLHIHINRSFLRNGNGVKTEELNITKLLFIHERFFDQILKLSRRTRAQLDRWARSYFSEEEMSIKKVNEVAKSRWQGRYYMINLENSDTIEFRFFRGTLNLVSFFAALEWVDFICRLVVDTSIAQIVKLRWENLVQQVDEKKYPHLKKYLRERDLLPPEQLSLFPSERRC
;
A
#
# COMPACT_ATOMS: atom_id res chain seq x y z
N MET A 1 -62.26 -38.36 -3.49
CA MET A 1 -62.25 -38.50 -4.96
C MET A 1 -62.94 -37.26 -5.49
N SER A 2 -62.20 -36.15 -5.51
CA SER A 2 -62.77 -34.80 -5.56
C SER A 2 -62.17 -34.04 -6.73
N ILE A 3 -63.06 -33.62 -7.63
CA ILE A 3 -63.06 -32.36 -8.38
C ILE A 3 -61.92 -32.17 -9.40
N ILE A 4 -62.21 -32.48 -10.67
CA ILE A 4 -61.67 -31.74 -11.82
C ILE A 4 -62.88 -31.36 -12.69
N PHE A 5 -63.60 -30.33 -12.26
CA PHE A 5 -64.42 -29.49 -13.15
C PHE A 5 -63.59 -28.26 -13.45
N GLY A 6 -63.26 -27.98 -14.72
CA GLY A 6 -62.57 -26.72 -15.04
C GLY A 6 -61.91 -26.56 -16.42
N LEU A 7 -61.93 -27.54 -17.32
CA LEU A 7 -61.26 -27.43 -18.63
C LEU A 7 -62.17 -27.18 -19.83
N ASP A 8 -63.49 -27.30 -19.70
CA ASP A 8 -64.42 -27.11 -20.82
C ASP A 8 -64.93 -25.67 -20.99
N PHE A 9 -64.71 -24.78 -20.00
CA PHE A 9 -65.35 -23.47 -20.01
C PHE A 9 -64.69 -22.47 -20.97
N CYS A 10 -63.36 -22.48 -21.12
CA CYS A 10 -62.66 -21.54 -22.00
C CYS A 10 -62.89 -21.85 -23.49
N VAL A 11 -62.93 -23.14 -23.86
CA VAL A 11 -63.21 -23.56 -25.24
C VAL A 11 -64.68 -23.27 -25.59
N TRP A 12 -65.61 -23.51 -24.67
CA TRP A 12 -67.04 -23.26 -24.90
C TRP A 12 -67.41 -21.77 -24.87
N ALA A 13 -66.73 -20.96 -24.05
CA ALA A 13 -66.89 -19.50 -24.01
C ALA A 13 -66.41 -18.84 -25.30
N MET A 14 -65.29 -19.31 -25.88
CA MET A 14 -64.83 -18.85 -27.21
C MET A 14 -65.83 -19.22 -28.31
N VAL A 15 -66.46 -20.41 -28.24
CA VAL A 15 -67.51 -20.82 -29.20
C VAL A 15 -68.82 -20.01 -29.05
N LYS A 16 -69.18 -19.56 -27.85
CA LYS A 16 -70.36 -18.72 -27.61
C LYS A 16 -70.17 -17.26 -28.04
N LEU A 17 -68.99 -16.68 -27.79
CA LEU A 17 -68.60 -15.37 -28.31
C LEU A 17 -68.52 -15.38 -29.85
N TRP A 18 -68.13 -16.51 -30.43
CA TRP A 18 -68.07 -16.73 -31.89
C TRP A 18 -69.44 -16.74 -32.57
N ARG A 19 -70.49 -17.34 -31.99
CA ARG A 19 -71.86 -17.28 -32.59
C ARG A 19 -72.44 -15.88 -32.67
N LYS A 20 -71.97 -14.94 -31.84
CA LYS A 20 -72.46 -13.55 -31.82
C LYS A 20 -71.75 -12.64 -32.84
N LYS A 21 -70.60 -13.09 -33.40
CA LYS A 21 -69.77 -12.32 -34.33
C LYS A 21 -69.84 -12.78 -35.80
N GLN A 22 -70.79 -13.68 -36.13
CA GLN A 22 -70.97 -14.23 -37.48
C GLN A 22 -71.51 -13.22 -38.53
N GLU A 23 -71.82 -11.99 -38.16
CA GLU A 23 -72.40 -11.00 -39.09
C GLU A 23 -71.34 -10.18 -39.86
N GLU A 24 -70.04 -10.29 -39.54
CA GLU A 24 -69.00 -9.45 -40.17
C GLU A 24 -67.75 -10.24 -40.61
N GLY A 25 -67.78 -10.81 -41.83
CA GLY A 25 -66.58 -11.13 -42.63
C GLY A 25 -66.15 -12.62 -42.73
N PRO A 26 -65.45 -13.03 -43.82
CA PRO A 26 -65.18 -14.44 -44.09
C PRO A 26 -63.88 -14.91 -43.43
N MET A 27 -63.96 -15.90 -42.54
CA MET A 27 -62.81 -16.75 -42.19
C MET A 27 -62.78 -17.98 -43.10
N VAL A 28 -61.64 -18.24 -43.75
CA VAL A 28 -61.41 -19.44 -44.58
C VAL A 28 -60.80 -20.53 -43.70
N TRP A 29 -61.51 -21.64 -43.52
CA TRP A 29 -60.94 -22.86 -42.97
C TRP A 29 -60.06 -23.54 -44.02
N LEU A 30 -58.76 -23.70 -43.77
CA LEU A 30 -57.88 -24.54 -44.58
C LEU A 30 -57.56 -25.82 -43.82
N LEU A 31 -58.13 -26.93 -44.28
CA LEU A 31 -57.68 -28.27 -43.91
C LEU A 31 -56.32 -28.48 -44.60
N LEU A 32 -55.22 -28.36 -43.85
CA LEU A 32 -53.87 -28.61 -44.38
C LEU A 32 -53.75 -30.10 -44.76
N ARG A 33 -54.03 -30.42 -46.03
CA ARG A 33 -53.74 -31.73 -46.60
C ARG A 33 -52.25 -31.83 -46.88
N ASN A 34 -51.63 -32.77 -46.17
CA ASN A 34 -50.22 -33.13 -46.20
C ASN A 34 -49.66 -33.24 -47.64
N LYS A 35 -48.85 -32.27 -48.08
CA LYS A 35 -48.08 -32.36 -49.34
C LYS A 35 -46.58 -32.15 -49.18
N ASN A 36 -46.09 -31.70 -48.03
CA ASN A 36 -44.67 -31.44 -47.79
C ASN A 36 -44.26 -32.03 -46.43
N ASN A 37 -44.03 -33.35 -46.35
CA ASN A 37 -43.30 -34.07 -45.28
C ASN A 37 -43.27 -33.40 -43.89
N LEU A 38 -44.44 -33.09 -43.32
CA LEU A 38 -44.54 -32.76 -41.90
C LEU A 38 -44.68 -34.06 -41.10
N PRO A 39 -44.01 -34.19 -39.94
CA PRO A 39 -44.18 -35.34 -39.06
C PRO A 39 -45.66 -35.55 -38.68
N HIS A 40 -46.08 -36.81 -38.59
CA HIS A 40 -47.48 -37.23 -38.45
C HIS A 40 -48.22 -36.71 -37.20
N TRP A 41 -47.52 -36.08 -36.25
CA TRP A 41 -48.10 -35.48 -35.04
C TRP A 41 -48.65 -34.06 -35.24
N VAL A 42 -48.40 -33.42 -36.39
CA VAL A 42 -48.93 -32.09 -36.75
C VAL A 42 -50.27 -32.23 -37.47
N THR A 43 -51.29 -32.78 -36.80
CA THR A 43 -52.66 -32.85 -37.33
C THR A 43 -53.66 -32.31 -36.31
N HIS A 44 -53.52 -31.06 -35.87
CA HIS A 44 -54.56 -30.40 -35.07
C HIS A 44 -54.76 -28.93 -35.44
N TRP A 45 -56.04 -28.56 -35.42
CA TRP A 45 -56.70 -27.30 -35.76
C TRP A 45 -55.88 -26.06 -35.42
N GLY A 46 -55.62 -25.23 -36.43
CA GLY A 46 -55.03 -23.90 -36.27
C GLY A 46 -56.04 -22.81 -36.59
N ILE A 47 -55.90 -21.67 -35.91
CA ILE A 47 -56.69 -20.47 -36.19
C ILE A 47 -55.78 -19.48 -36.92
N ILE A 48 -56.26 -18.92 -38.03
CA ILE A 48 -55.55 -17.87 -38.76
C ILE A 48 -56.16 -16.53 -38.38
N ILE A 49 -55.32 -15.63 -37.90
CA ILE A 49 -55.69 -14.23 -37.63
C ILE A 49 -54.65 -13.39 -38.37
N GLU A 50 -55.11 -12.64 -39.38
CA GLU A 50 -54.27 -11.81 -40.24
C GLU A 50 -53.09 -12.60 -40.85
N GLU A 51 -51.84 -12.22 -40.55
CA GLU A 51 -50.63 -12.84 -41.11
C GLU A 51 -50.06 -14.01 -40.28
N TYR A 52 -50.81 -14.51 -39.28
CA TYR A 52 -50.32 -15.49 -38.32
C TYR A 52 -51.16 -16.77 -38.25
N ILE A 53 -50.47 -17.92 -38.11
CA ILE A 53 -51.07 -19.23 -37.82
C ILE A 53 -50.80 -19.60 -36.36
N PHE A 54 -51.86 -19.86 -35.58
CA PHE A 54 -51.76 -20.33 -34.21
C PHE A 54 -52.02 -21.83 -34.13
N ILE A 55 -51.09 -22.60 -33.55
CA ILE A 55 -51.18 -24.07 -33.41
C ILE A 55 -50.97 -24.45 -31.94
N SER A 56 -51.84 -25.34 -31.44
CA SER A 56 -51.70 -25.94 -30.11
C SER A 56 -50.84 -27.20 -30.19
N LEU A 57 -49.76 -27.29 -29.42
CA LEU A 57 -48.90 -28.48 -29.37
C LEU A 57 -49.24 -29.38 -28.16
N PRO A 58 -49.21 -30.72 -28.33
CA PRO A 58 -49.40 -31.63 -27.21
C PRO A 58 -48.19 -31.64 -26.25
N ARG A 59 -48.47 -31.79 -24.95
CA ARG A 59 -47.51 -31.74 -23.82
C ARG A 59 -46.34 -32.73 -23.97
N SER A 60 -45.13 -32.31 -23.56
CA SER A 60 -44.06 -33.25 -23.19
C SER A 60 -44.27 -33.71 -21.73
N PRO A 61 -44.04 -35.00 -21.37
CA PRO A 61 -44.32 -35.50 -20.02
C PRO A 61 -43.42 -34.97 -18.90
N SER A 62 -42.36 -34.21 -19.22
CA SER A 62 -41.27 -33.91 -18.28
C SER A 62 -41.16 -32.45 -17.83
N SER A 63 -42.10 -31.56 -18.17
CA SER A 63 -42.07 -30.17 -17.71
C SER A 63 -43.16 -29.88 -16.66
N SER A 64 -42.75 -29.32 -15.52
CA SER A 64 -43.61 -28.94 -14.38
C SER A 64 -44.40 -27.63 -14.59
N GLN A 65 -44.56 -27.18 -15.84
CA GLN A 65 -45.26 -25.94 -16.15
C GLN A 65 -46.72 -26.23 -16.55
N HIS A 66 -47.66 -25.55 -15.88
CA HIS A 66 -49.09 -25.86 -15.90
C HIS A 66 -49.90 -25.25 -17.07
N LEU A 67 -49.28 -24.65 -18.09
CA LEU A 67 -50.00 -23.98 -19.20
C LEU A 67 -49.69 -24.62 -20.58
N PRO A 68 -50.69 -24.74 -21.50
CA PRO A 68 -50.48 -25.25 -22.85
C PRO A 68 -49.62 -24.30 -23.70
N ILE A 69 -48.71 -24.86 -24.49
CA ILE A 69 -47.81 -24.10 -25.38
C ILE A 69 -48.57 -23.79 -26.68
N LEU A 70 -48.90 -22.52 -26.90
CA LEU A 70 -49.41 -21.99 -28.17
C LEU A 70 -48.22 -21.54 -29.03
N GLN A 71 -48.16 -22.01 -30.27
CA GLN A 71 -47.13 -21.63 -31.23
C GLN A 71 -47.75 -20.72 -32.31
N ALA A 72 -47.14 -19.55 -32.56
CA ALA A 72 -47.56 -18.61 -33.60
C ALA A 72 -46.52 -18.58 -34.73
N ILE A 73 -46.96 -18.67 -35.99
CA ILE A 73 -46.10 -18.67 -37.19
C ILE A 73 -46.51 -17.52 -38.11
N HIS A 74 -45.57 -16.61 -38.43
CA HIS A 74 -45.77 -15.51 -39.40
C HIS A 74 -45.70 -16.03 -40.85
N LEU A 75 -46.63 -15.63 -41.72
CA LEU A 75 -46.81 -16.18 -43.08
C LEU A 75 -45.75 -15.77 -44.13
N SER A 76 -44.81 -14.88 -43.80
CA SER A 76 -43.86 -14.26 -44.76
C SER A 76 -42.38 -14.47 -44.43
N ALA A 77 -42.04 -15.28 -43.42
CA ALA A 77 -40.64 -15.59 -43.09
C ALA A 77 -40.08 -16.72 -44.00
N PRO A 78 -38.91 -16.54 -44.65
CA PRO A 78 -38.23 -17.62 -45.36
C PRO A 78 -37.79 -18.72 -44.39
N TYR A 79 -37.81 -19.96 -44.87
CA TYR A 79 -37.50 -21.20 -44.15
C TYR A 79 -36.01 -21.28 -43.72
N GLU A 80 -35.61 -20.47 -42.75
CA GLU A 80 -34.41 -20.71 -41.94
C GLU A 80 -34.81 -20.70 -40.47
N LYS A 81 -34.29 -21.69 -39.74
CA LYS A 81 -34.57 -22.00 -38.33
C LYS A 81 -34.42 -20.75 -37.44
N SER A 82 -35.48 -19.99 -37.28
CA SER A 82 -35.63 -19.05 -36.17
C SER A 82 -36.26 -19.81 -35.01
N PHE A 83 -35.41 -20.31 -34.10
CA PHE A 83 -35.82 -20.47 -32.72
C PHE A 83 -36.11 -19.06 -32.20
N LEU A 84 -37.36 -18.62 -32.35
CA LEU A 84 -37.86 -17.41 -31.71
C LEU A 84 -37.87 -17.68 -30.21
N ASP A 85 -37.09 -16.89 -29.46
CA ASP A 85 -37.13 -16.83 -28.01
C ASP A 85 -38.59 -16.76 -27.54
N PHE A 86 -38.97 -17.72 -26.70
CA PHE A 86 -40.29 -17.82 -26.09
C PHE A 86 -40.65 -16.63 -25.17
N GLN A 87 -39.78 -15.64 -25.02
CA GLN A 87 -39.98 -14.46 -24.18
C GLN A 87 -40.99 -13.43 -24.74
N ASN A 88 -41.52 -13.61 -25.95
CA ASN A 88 -42.40 -12.63 -26.60
C ASN A 88 -43.78 -13.18 -27.01
N ILE A 89 -44.32 -14.14 -26.26
CA ILE A 89 -45.73 -14.49 -26.41
C ILE A 89 -46.54 -13.52 -25.56
N GLY A 90 -47.11 -12.50 -26.20
CA GLY A 90 -48.06 -11.61 -25.54
C GLY A 90 -49.27 -12.35 -24.95
N GLY A 91 -50.08 -11.65 -24.18
CA GLY A 91 -51.14 -12.22 -23.36
C GLY A 91 -52.43 -11.41 -23.44
N MET A 92 -53.52 -12.02 -22.97
CA MET A 92 -54.82 -11.35 -22.89
C MET A 92 -54.93 -10.64 -21.54
N CYS A 93 -55.27 -9.34 -21.57
CA CYS A 93 -55.57 -8.57 -20.37
C CYS A 93 -56.87 -9.10 -19.72
N GLU A 94 -56.84 -9.36 -18.42
CA GLU A 94 -57.98 -9.91 -17.67
C GLU A 94 -59.15 -8.92 -17.58
N CYS A 95 -58.86 -7.60 -17.59
CA CYS A 95 -59.86 -6.54 -17.52
C CYS A 95 -60.55 -6.28 -18.87
N CYS A 96 -59.80 -5.79 -19.87
CA CYS A 96 -60.38 -5.37 -21.16
C CYS A 96 -60.53 -6.51 -22.17
N ARG A 97 -60.00 -7.72 -21.87
CA ARG A 97 -60.03 -8.91 -22.73
C ARG A 97 -59.38 -8.73 -24.10
N GLN A 98 -58.53 -7.72 -24.26
CA GLN A 98 -57.71 -7.51 -25.46
C GLN A 98 -56.35 -8.19 -25.30
N TRP A 99 -55.76 -8.56 -26.44
CA TRP A 99 -54.42 -9.15 -26.50
C TRP A 99 -53.36 -8.08 -26.63
N PHE A 100 -52.28 -8.18 -25.86
CA PHE A 100 -51.16 -7.24 -25.86
C PHE A 100 -49.82 -7.98 -25.98
N PRO A 101 -48.80 -7.38 -26.59
CA PRO A 101 -47.43 -7.91 -26.53
C PRO A 101 -46.94 -7.96 -25.07
N ALA A 102 -46.01 -8.87 -24.77
CA ALA A 102 -45.49 -9.10 -23.42
C ALA A 102 -44.91 -7.81 -22.78
N SER A 103 -44.27 -6.96 -23.59
CA SER A 103 -43.73 -5.66 -23.14
C SER A 103 -44.78 -4.63 -22.71
N LYS A 104 -46.07 -4.88 -22.96
CA LYS A 104 -47.19 -4.03 -22.55
C LYS A 104 -48.09 -4.70 -21.50
N LEU A 105 -47.60 -5.77 -20.88
CA LEU A 105 -48.33 -6.54 -19.88
C LEU A 105 -47.59 -6.56 -18.56
N VAL A 106 -48.37 -6.51 -17.50
CA VAL A 106 -47.93 -6.69 -16.12
C VAL A 106 -48.76 -7.78 -15.46
N THR A 107 -48.25 -8.37 -14.39
CA THR A 107 -48.91 -9.43 -13.62
C THR A 107 -49.20 -8.99 -12.20
N LYS A 108 -50.35 -9.41 -11.68
CA LYS A 108 -50.69 -9.36 -10.26
C LYS A 108 -51.48 -10.61 -9.89
N GLU A 109 -51.05 -11.30 -8.83
CA GLU A 109 -51.66 -12.56 -8.35
C GLU A 109 -51.82 -13.66 -9.44
N GLY A 110 -50.92 -13.66 -10.43
CA GLY A 110 -50.92 -14.63 -11.53
C GLY A 110 -51.85 -14.29 -12.71
N TYR A 111 -52.50 -13.13 -12.69
CA TYR A 111 -53.32 -12.61 -13.80
C TYR A 111 -52.59 -11.50 -14.55
N LEU A 112 -52.82 -11.43 -15.87
CA LEU A 112 -52.20 -10.45 -16.75
C LEU A 112 -53.10 -9.23 -16.96
N TYR A 113 -52.52 -8.04 -16.91
CA TYR A 113 -53.19 -6.76 -17.15
C TYR A 113 -52.37 -5.94 -18.14
N CYS A 114 -53.03 -5.22 -19.05
CA CYS A 114 -52.34 -4.17 -19.80
C CYS A 114 -52.08 -2.96 -18.90
N LEU A 115 -51.08 -2.15 -19.25
CA LEU A 115 -50.68 -0.98 -18.45
C LEU A 115 -51.86 -0.07 -18.10
N ASP A 116 -52.69 0.29 -19.08
CA ASP A 116 -53.86 1.17 -18.84
C ASP A 116 -54.84 0.58 -17.81
N CYS A 117 -55.14 -0.72 -17.90
CA CYS A 117 -56.04 -1.37 -16.94
C CYS A 117 -55.39 -1.58 -15.57
N ALA A 118 -54.07 -1.77 -15.53
CA ALA A 118 -53.32 -1.88 -14.28
C ALA A 118 -53.36 -0.54 -13.53
N ASP A 119 -53.11 0.57 -14.22
CA ASP A 119 -53.12 1.92 -13.63
C ASP A 119 -54.51 2.28 -13.05
N GLU A 120 -55.59 1.88 -13.73
CA GLU A 120 -56.95 2.12 -13.25
C GLU A 120 -57.35 1.24 -12.06
N LEU A 121 -56.96 -0.05 -12.08
CA LEU A 121 -57.37 -1.02 -11.06
C LEU A 121 -56.48 -1.00 -9.82
N PHE A 122 -55.21 -0.62 -9.98
CA PHE A 122 -54.19 -0.70 -8.94
C PHE A 122 -53.39 0.61 -8.88
N PRO A 123 -54.04 1.74 -8.54
CA PRO A 123 -53.42 3.07 -8.60
C PRO A 123 -52.24 3.24 -7.65
N ASP A 124 -52.18 2.46 -6.57
CA ASP A 124 -51.09 2.47 -5.59
C ASP A 124 -49.97 1.47 -5.93
N HIS A 125 -50.06 0.77 -7.07
CA HIS A 125 -49.07 -0.20 -7.50
C HIS A 125 -48.21 0.35 -8.64
N ARG A 126 -46.97 -0.13 -8.72
CA ARG A 126 -46.06 0.16 -9.83
C ARG A 126 -45.40 -1.12 -10.34
N PRO A 127 -44.93 -1.17 -11.60
CA PRO A 127 -44.11 -2.29 -12.05
C PRO A 127 -42.80 -2.39 -11.26
N CYS A 128 -42.34 -3.61 -11.00
CA CYS A 128 -41.02 -3.90 -10.45
C CYS A 128 -39.93 -3.26 -11.31
N ASP A 129 -39.02 -2.50 -10.69
CA ASP A 129 -38.01 -1.71 -11.42
C ASP A 129 -37.02 -2.59 -12.20
N LEU A 130 -36.87 -3.88 -11.83
CA LEU A 130 -35.93 -4.80 -12.50
C LEU A 130 -36.56 -5.63 -13.62
N CYS A 131 -37.70 -6.28 -13.37
CA CYS A 131 -38.33 -7.15 -14.39
C CYS A 131 -39.42 -6.46 -15.20
N SER A 132 -39.87 -5.27 -14.78
CA SER A 132 -40.96 -4.49 -15.36
C SER A 132 -42.29 -5.24 -15.56
N PHE A 133 -42.41 -6.43 -14.98
CA PHE A 133 -43.51 -7.36 -15.25
C PHE A 133 -44.44 -7.53 -14.05
N GLU A 134 -43.91 -7.66 -12.84
CA GLU A 134 -44.74 -7.85 -11.63
C GLU A 134 -45.13 -6.50 -11.03
N LEU A 135 -46.43 -6.31 -10.75
CA LEU A 135 -46.91 -5.14 -10.02
C LEU A 135 -46.62 -5.29 -8.53
N ILE A 136 -46.03 -4.26 -7.95
CA ILE A 136 -45.64 -4.16 -6.54
C ILE A 136 -46.24 -2.92 -5.89
N ASP A 137 -46.38 -2.95 -4.58
CA ASP A 137 -46.78 -1.86 -3.70
C ASP A 137 -45.80 -1.73 -2.52
N ASP A 138 -46.10 -0.88 -1.55
CA ASP A 138 -45.23 -0.67 -0.39
C ASP A 138 -45.18 -1.88 0.57
N GLU A 139 -46.13 -2.81 0.50
CA GLU A 139 -46.16 -3.99 1.39
C GLU A 139 -45.39 -5.19 0.81
N ASN A 140 -45.30 -5.29 -0.52
CA ASN A 140 -44.68 -6.44 -1.21
C ASN A 140 -43.43 -6.09 -2.05
N SER A 141 -42.91 -4.87 -1.92
CA SER A 141 -41.67 -4.42 -2.54
C SER A 141 -40.44 -4.57 -1.63
N HIS A 142 -39.28 -4.73 -2.26
CA HIS A 142 -37.98 -4.71 -1.60
C HIS A 142 -37.15 -3.55 -2.17
N ALA A 143 -36.61 -2.70 -1.29
CA ALA A 143 -35.67 -1.65 -1.68
C ALA A 143 -34.26 -2.23 -1.81
N VAL A 144 -33.65 -2.05 -2.98
CA VAL A 144 -32.26 -2.44 -3.25
C VAL A 144 -31.54 -1.31 -3.96
N THR A 145 -30.21 -1.33 -3.94
CA THR A 145 -29.42 -0.31 -4.65
C THR A 145 -28.81 -0.91 -5.91
N ASP A 146 -28.93 -0.22 -7.04
CA ASP A 146 -28.14 -0.58 -8.22
C ASP A 146 -26.67 -0.22 -7.98
N ASN A 147 -25.76 -1.20 -8.09
CA ASN A 147 -24.35 -0.96 -7.74
C ASN A 147 -23.65 0.02 -8.70
N GLU A 148 -24.07 0.09 -9.96
CA GLU A 148 -23.47 0.96 -10.98
C GLU A 148 -24.08 2.37 -10.94
N SER A 149 -25.41 2.47 -11.03
CA SER A 149 -26.12 3.75 -11.09
C SER A 149 -26.30 4.42 -9.73
N ARG A 150 -26.23 3.63 -8.64
CA ARG A 150 -26.49 4.03 -7.25
C ARG A 150 -27.91 4.48 -6.98
N GLU A 151 -28.84 4.17 -7.88
CA GLU A 151 -30.25 4.43 -7.69
C GLU A 151 -30.87 3.39 -6.77
N VAL A 152 -31.81 3.82 -5.92
CA VAL A 152 -32.61 2.90 -5.10
C VAL A 152 -33.76 2.42 -5.97
N LEU A 153 -33.83 1.11 -6.16
CA LEU A 153 -34.85 0.42 -6.93
C LEU A 153 -35.80 -0.32 -5.98
N CYS A 154 -37.07 -0.36 -6.33
CA CYS A 154 -38.08 -1.16 -5.68
C CYS A 154 -38.44 -2.34 -6.55
N ILE A 155 -38.16 -3.53 -6.05
CA ILE A 155 -38.27 -4.77 -6.82
C ILE A 155 -39.21 -5.76 -6.15
N CYS A 156 -39.76 -6.68 -6.93
CA CYS A 156 -40.58 -7.78 -6.41
C CYS A 156 -39.70 -8.82 -5.69
N ARG A 157 -40.33 -9.62 -4.83
CA ARG A 157 -39.69 -10.70 -4.09
C ARG A 157 -38.88 -11.65 -4.97
N ARG A 158 -39.40 -12.03 -6.14
CA ARG A 158 -38.71 -12.92 -7.08
C ARG A 158 -37.39 -12.32 -7.57
N CYS A 159 -37.38 -11.04 -7.90
CA CYS A 159 -36.16 -10.35 -8.31
C CYS A 159 -35.19 -10.22 -7.13
N PHE A 160 -35.70 -9.94 -5.93
CA PHE A 160 -34.86 -9.86 -4.74
C PHE A 160 -34.12 -11.18 -4.47
N GLU A 161 -34.83 -12.31 -4.51
CA GLU A 161 -34.24 -13.62 -4.21
C GLU A 161 -33.26 -14.13 -5.27
N ASN A 162 -33.41 -13.74 -6.54
CA ASN A 162 -32.65 -14.32 -7.65
C ASN A 162 -31.61 -13.39 -8.28
N GLU A 163 -31.81 -12.07 -8.20
CA GLU A 163 -31.04 -11.09 -8.97
C GLU A 163 -30.27 -10.10 -8.07
N THR A 164 -30.20 -10.37 -6.76
CA THR A 164 -29.53 -9.50 -5.79
C THR A 164 -28.48 -10.23 -4.98
N TRP A 165 -27.58 -9.46 -4.39
CA TRP A 165 -26.53 -9.94 -3.50
C TRP A 165 -26.31 -8.96 -2.35
N GLU A 166 -25.88 -9.49 -1.21
CA GLU A 166 -25.56 -8.70 -0.03
C GLU A 166 -24.09 -8.29 -0.04
N CYS A 167 -23.81 -7.00 0.21
CA CYS A 167 -22.44 -6.52 0.37
C CYS A 167 -21.87 -6.96 1.72
N THR A 168 -20.72 -7.64 1.70
CA THR A 168 -20.08 -8.18 2.91
C THR A 168 -19.72 -7.10 3.94
N ASN A 169 -19.46 -5.86 3.49
CA ASN A 169 -19.05 -4.77 4.38
C ASN A 169 -20.21 -4.00 5.00
N CYS A 170 -21.19 -3.57 4.21
CA CYS A 170 -22.29 -2.73 4.69
C CYS A 170 -23.58 -3.49 5.01
N GLY A 171 -23.74 -4.74 4.53
CA GLY A 171 -24.95 -5.55 4.72
C GLY A 171 -26.14 -5.13 3.85
N ASP A 172 -25.99 -4.11 2.99
CA ASP A 172 -27.05 -3.70 2.06
C ASP A 172 -27.14 -4.66 0.88
N TYR A 173 -28.34 -4.73 0.27
CA TYR A 173 -28.63 -5.55 -0.89
C TYR A 173 -28.50 -4.74 -2.18
N PHE A 174 -27.82 -5.33 -3.16
CA PHE A 174 -27.52 -4.72 -4.45
C PHE A 174 -27.98 -5.60 -5.61
N CYS A 175 -28.33 -4.98 -6.73
CA CYS A 175 -28.42 -5.63 -8.05
C CYS A 175 -27.24 -5.22 -8.94
N GLY A 176 -27.07 -5.93 -10.07
CA GLY A 176 -25.92 -5.76 -10.95
C GLY A 176 -24.69 -6.53 -10.48
N HIS A 177 -23.50 -6.21 -11.00
CA HIS A 177 -22.25 -6.88 -10.63
C HIS A 177 -21.58 -6.21 -9.42
N PRO A 178 -20.97 -6.97 -8.49
CA PRO A 178 -20.14 -6.42 -7.43
C PRO A 178 -18.90 -5.73 -8.01
N SER A 179 -18.41 -4.69 -7.33
CA SER A 179 -17.23 -3.94 -7.77
C SER A 179 -15.92 -4.68 -7.44
N MET A 180 -15.92 -5.45 -6.35
CA MET A 180 -14.86 -6.40 -6.01
C MET A 180 -15.50 -7.71 -5.53
N GLU A 181 -14.90 -8.83 -5.89
CA GLU A 181 -15.36 -10.16 -5.48
C GLU A 181 -14.19 -11.12 -5.25
N GLY A 182 -14.32 -11.98 -4.24
CA GLY A 182 -13.30 -12.96 -3.89
C GLY A 182 -13.86 -14.01 -2.93
N GLY A 183 -13.79 -15.28 -3.32
CA GLY A 183 -14.38 -16.37 -2.55
C GLY A 183 -15.90 -16.19 -2.37
N CYS A 184 -16.35 -16.04 -1.12
CA CYS A 184 -17.75 -15.74 -0.79
C CYS A 184 -18.04 -14.25 -0.55
N GLN A 185 -17.02 -13.39 -0.64
CA GLN A 185 -17.14 -11.96 -0.38
C GLN A 185 -17.54 -11.19 -1.65
N ARG A 186 -18.45 -10.22 -1.48
CA ARG A 186 -18.91 -9.32 -2.55
C ARG A 186 -18.96 -7.91 -2.00
N ILE A 187 -18.28 -6.97 -2.66
CA ILE A 187 -18.12 -5.60 -2.17
C ILE A 187 -18.74 -4.62 -3.17
N CYS A 188 -19.60 -3.75 -2.67
CA CYS A 188 -20.22 -2.70 -3.45
C CYS A 188 -19.25 -1.54 -3.71
N GLN A 189 -19.60 -0.70 -4.69
CA GLN A 189 -18.77 0.42 -5.14
C GLN A 189 -18.41 1.42 -4.03
N ARG A 190 -19.22 1.54 -2.97
CA ARG A 190 -18.95 2.44 -1.83
C ARG A 190 -17.92 1.85 -0.87
N CYS A 191 -17.80 0.54 -0.82
CA CYS A 191 -16.98 -0.14 0.16
C CYS A 191 -15.62 -0.59 -0.39
N THR A 192 -15.33 -0.34 -1.67
CA THR A 192 -14.06 -0.74 -2.31
C THR A 192 -12.83 -0.16 -1.60
N ASP A 193 -12.92 1.03 -1.03
CA ASP A 193 -11.79 1.69 -0.35
C ASP A 193 -11.36 0.98 0.95
N TYR A 194 -12.19 0.09 1.48
CA TYR A 194 -11.90 -0.70 2.68
C TYR A 194 -11.34 -2.09 2.36
N TYR A 195 -11.16 -2.41 1.07
CA TYR A 195 -10.71 -3.74 0.63
C TYR A 195 -9.58 -3.63 -0.39
N CYS A 196 -8.76 -4.68 -0.44
CA CYS A 196 -7.65 -4.82 -1.38
C CYS A 196 -7.49 -6.29 -1.80
N TYR A 197 -6.80 -6.52 -2.92
CA TYR A 197 -6.40 -7.87 -3.32
C TYR A 197 -4.96 -8.11 -2.89
N CYS A 198 -4.70 -9.28 -2.29
CA CYS A 198 -3.34 -9.71 -2.03
C CYS A 198 -2.57 -9.92 -3.34
N ALA A 199 -1.40 -9.29 -3.49
CA ALA A 199 -0.55 -9.44 -4.67
C ALA A 199 0.00 -10.86 -4.86
N GLY A 200 0.15 -11.64 -3.78
CA GLY A 200 0.65 -13.01 -3.84
C GLY A 200 -0.41 -14.05 -4.23
N CYS A 201 -1.53 -14.10 -3.52
CA CYS A 201 -2.57 -15.12 -3.71
C CYS A 201 -3.85 -14.63 -4.40
N GLY A 202 -4.02 -13.31 -4.59
CA GLY A 202 -5.23 -12.71 -5.16
C GLY A 202 -6.44 -12.71 -4.22
N GLU A 203 -6.28 -13.06 -2.95
CA GLU A 203 -7.36 -13.06 -1.96
C GLU A 203 -7.86 -11.64 -1.67
N LEU A 204 -9.18 -11.47 -1.56
CA LEU A 204 -9.82 -10.21 -1.20
C LEU A 204 -9.81 -10.04 0.33
N LEU A 205 -9.22 -8.94 0.81
CA LEU A 205 -8.96 -8.70 2.22
C LEU A 205 -9.40 -7.30 2.64
N PRO A 206 -9.91 -7.12 3.86
CA PRO A 206 -10.03 -5.81 4.47
C PRO A 206 -8.66 -5.12 4.58
N THR A 207 -8.60 -3.81 4.30
CA THR A 207 -7.34 -3.05 4.33
C THR A 207 -6.73 -2.90 5.73
N ASP A 208 -7.52 -3.10 6.79
CA ASP A 208 -7.05 -3.04 8.18
C ASP A 208 -6.32 -4.30 8.66
N VAL A 209 -6.46 -5.42 7.94
CA VAL A 209 -5.73 -6.68 8.19
C VAL A 209 -4.68 -7.00 7.12
N ALA A 210 -4.62 -6.21 6.06
CA ALA A 210 -3.65 -6.38 4.98
C ALA A 210 -2.33 -5.67 5.30
N ILE A 211 -1.22 -6.23 4.83
CA ILE A 211 0.14 -5.72 5.01
C ILE A 211 0.53 -4.94 3.75
N TYR A 212 0.98 -3.69 3.88
CA TYR A 212 1.40 -2.85 2.74
C TYR A 212 2.93 -2.82 2.62
N VAL A 213 3.49 -3.54 1.64
CA VAL A 213 4.94 -3.68 1.43
C VAL A 213 5.27 -3.54 -0.05
N ALA A 214 6.35 -2.80 -0.36
CA ALA A 214 6.87 -2.56 -1.71
C ALA A 214 5.86 -1.95 -2.71
N GLY A 215 4.85 -1.24 -2.22
CA GLY A 215 3.84 -0.58 -3.06
C GLY A 215 2.55 -1.37 -3.25
N ASP A 216 2.49 -2.61 -2.75
CA ASP A 216 1.38 -3.55 -2.93
C ASP A 216 0.81 -4.02 -1.58
N TRP A 217 -0.41 -4.58 -1.62
CA TRP A 217 -1.09 -5.16 -0.45
C TRP A 217 -0.92 -6.68 -0.41
N TRP A 218 -0.73 -7.22 0.80
CA TRP A 218 -0.42 -8.63 1.02
C TRP A 218 -1.24 -9.21 2.18
N CYS A 219 -1.58 -10.50 2.11
CA CYS A 219 -2.01 -11.24 3.30
C CYS A 219 -0.79 -11.62 4.14
N GLU A 220 -1.02 -11.92 5.42
CA GLU A 220 0.03 -12.37 6.35
C GLU A 220 0.85 -13.55 5.79
N GLY A 221 0.22 -14.50 5.10
CA GLY A 221 0.89 -15.68 4.55
C GLY A 221 1.64 -15.46 3.22
N CYS A 222 1.44 -14.33 2.55
CA CYS A 222 2.07 -14.02 1.26
C CYS A 222 2.95 -12.78 1.30
N ALA A 223 2.89 -11.99 2.37
CA ALA A 223 3.70 -10.80 2.51
C ALA A 223 5.18 -11.18 2.34
N PRO A 224 5.91 -10.52 1.43
CA PRO A 224 7.36 -10.65 1.44
C PRO A 224 7.84 -10.19 2.82
N GLU A 225 8.83 -10.89 3.37
CA GLU A 225 9.58 -10.37 4.50
C GLU A 225 10.00 -8.94 4.14
N GLU A 226 9.76 -7.98 5.03
CA GLU A 226 10.26 -6.62 4.81
C GLU A 226 11.74 -6.75 4.48
N ASP A 227 12.17 -6.15 3.36
CA ASP A 227 13.61 -6.02 3.10
C ASP A 227 14.18 -5.29 4.32
N GLU A 228 14.83 -6.03 5.23
CA GLU A 228 15.54 -5.49 6.40
C GLU A 228 16.67 -4.54 5.97
N LEU A 229 16.94 -4.48 4.66
CA LEU A 229 17.88 -3.63 3.97
C LEU A 229 17.17 -2.55 3.14
N TYR A 230 17.01 -1.37 3.74
CA TYR A 230 16.39 -0.22 3.10
C TYR A 230 17.28 0.42 2.01
N ASP A 231 16.67 1.25 1.15
CA ASP A 231 17.43 2.07 0.19
C ASP A 231 18.26 3.17 0.88
N HIS A 232 19.30 3.66 0.20
CA HIS A 232 20.19 4.72 0.69
C HIS A 232 19.47 6.01 1.13
N SER A 233 18.28 6.28 0.55
CA SER A 233 17.46 7.46 0.86
C SER A 233 16.51 7.28 2.04
N TYR A 234 16.36 6.05 2.56
CA TYR A 234 15.49 5.76 3.69
C TYR A 234 15.94 6.50 4.95
N LYS A 235 14.99 7.16 5.61
CA LYS A 235 15.20 7.94 6.82
C LYS A 235 13.94 7.91 7.69
N PRO A 236 13.87 7.03 8.70
CA PRO A 236 12.72 6.94 9.59
C PRO A 236 12.68 8.12 10.58
N ASP A 237 11.55 8.28 11.27
CA ASP A 237 11.46 9.19 12.40
C ASP A 237 12.43 8.75 13.51
N PRO A 238 13.26 9.65 14.06
CA PRO A 238 14.31 9.27 15.00
C PRO A 238 13.73 8.91 16.37
N ILE A 239 14.04 7.70 16.84
CA ILE A 239 13.83 7.27 18.23
C ILE A 239 15.08 7.63 19.05
N PHE A 240 14.93 8.37 20.15
CA PHE A 240 16.08 8.84 20.94
C PHE A 240 16.33 7.96 22.16
N PHE A 241 17.57 7.48 22.32
CA PHE A 241 17.93 6.57 23.41
C PHE A 241 18.85 7.21 24.48
N PRO A 242 18.57 6.99 25.79
CA PRO A 242 17.46 6.20 26.34
C PRO A 242 16.09 6.90 26.28
N SER A 243 16.08 8.21 26.15
CA SER A 243 14.89 9.06 25.95
C SER A 243 15.36 10.41 25.42
N PHE A 244 14.51 11.16 24.72
CA PHE A 244 14.87 12.50 24.22
C PHE A 244 14.99 13.55 25.35
N SER A 245 16.02 14.38 25.27
CA SER A 245 16.25 15.57 26.09
C SER A 245 16.91 16.65 25.23
N PRO A 246 16.43 17.91 25.23
CA PRO A 246 16.96 18.95 24.36
C PRO A 246 18.40 19.36 24.66
N ASP A 247 18.86 19.16 25.90
CA ASP A 247 20.18 19.57 26.38
C ASP A 247 21.22 18.44 26.30
N GLU A 248 20.80 17.24 25.88
CA GLU A 248 21.70 16.10 25.75
C GLU A 248 22.29 16.00 24.33
N LEU A 249 23.53 15.52 24.26
CA LEU A 249 24.18 15.22 23.00
C LEU A 249 23.86 13.79 22.58
N TYR A 250 23.15 13.66 21.46
CA TYR A 250 22.89 12.39 20.80
C TYR A 250 23.81 12.23 19.60
N LEU A 251 24.31 11.01 19.45
CA LEU A 251 25.10 10.56 18.33
C LEU A 251 24.23 9.62 17.49
N GLY A 252 24.12 9.87 16.19
CA GLY A 252 23.63 8.87 15.22
C GLY A 252 24.83 8.30 14.49
N VAL A 253 24.92 6.99 14.34
CA VAL A 253 26.08 6.32 13.72
C VAL A 253 25.68 5.72 12.40
N GLU A 254 26.49 5.93 11.36
CA GLU A 254 26.42 5.19 10.10
C GLU A 254 27.77 4.46 9.94
N LEU A 255 27.77 3.13 10.07
CA LEU A 255 28.96 2.30 9.92
C LEU A 255 28.85 1.45 8.66
N GLU A 256 29.72 1.71 7.70
CA GLU A 256 29.77 0.96 6.44
C GLU A 256 30.65 -0.30 6.59
N ILE A 257 30.12 -1.43 6.13
CA ILE A 257 30.80 -2.73 6.03
C ILE A 257 30.59 -3.32 4.63
N ASP A 258 31.56 -4.05 4.11
CA ASP A 258 31.55 -4.61 2.75
C ASP A 258 32.31 -5.94 2.69
N LYS A 259 32.14 -6.70 1.61
CA LYS A 259 32.83 -7.98 1.31
C LYS A 259 32.51 -9.15 2.24
N GLY A 260 31.36 -9.13 2.90
CA GLY A 260 30.88 -10.21 3.76
C GLY A 260 29.55 -10.81 3.28
N ASP A 261 29.03 -11.77 4.04
CA ASP A 261 27.70 -12.35 3.84
C ASP A 261 26.62 -11.46 4.47
N LYS A 262 26.02 -10.62 3.63
CA LYS A 262 24.98 -9.66 4.03
C LYS A 262 23.74 -10.32 4.61
N ASN A 263 23.28 -11.42 4.05
CA ASN A 263 22.02 -12.03 4.49
C ASN A 263 22.23 -12.68 5.87
N GLU A 264 23.33 -13.42 6.04
CA GLU A 264 23.67 -14.03 7.34
C GLU A 264 23.89 -12.96 8.43
N PHE A 265 24.45 -11.80 8.08
CA PHE A 265 24.66 -10.71 9.04
C PHE A 265 23.35 -10.07 9.50
N ILE A 266 22.48 -9.73 8.55
CA ILE A 266 21.20 -9.08 8.81
C ILE A 266 20.31 -9.98 9.69
N GLU A 267 20.16 -11.26 9.33
CA GLU A 267 19.40 -12.25 10.11
C GLU A 267 19.90 -12.43 11.55
N ARG A 268 21.18 -12.16 11.82
CA ARG A 268 21.78 -12.30 13.16
C ARG A 268 21.72 -11.03 14.00
N VAL A 269 21.48 -9.89 13.37
CA VAL A 269 21.53 -8.58 14.01
C VAL A 269 20.15 -7.95 13.94
N GLU A 270 19.24 -8.42 14.78
CA GLU A 270 17.91 -7.83 14.93
C GLU A 270 17.86 -6.95 16.19
N LYS A 271 17.73 -5.63 16.00
CA LYS A 271 17.71 -4.65 17.09
C LYS A 271 16.89 -3.41 16.74
N GLU A 272 15.99 -3.01 17.62
CA GLU A 272 15.17 -1.80 17.46
C GLU A 272 15.99 -0.50 17.37
N GLU A 273 17.22 -0.48 17.90
CA GLU A 273 18.05 0.73 17.90
C GLU A 273 18.81 0.99 16.59
N ILE A 274 18.82 0.02 15.66
CA ILE A 274 19.54 0.10 14.38
C ILE A 274 18.68 -0.38 13.21
N TYR A 275 19.04 0.04 12.01
CA TYR A 275 18.45 -0.42 10.75
C TYR A 275 19.52 -0.46 9.67
N PHE A 276 19.30 -1.23 8.61
CA PHE A 276 20.29 -1.42 7.56
C PHE A 276 19.90 -0.68 6.28
N LYS A 277 20.88 -0.11 5.61
CA LYS A 277 20.71 0.56 4.32
C LYS A 277 21.70 0.05 3.28
N LYS A 278 21.32 0.13 2.01
CA LYS A 278 22.24 0.11 0.88
C LYS A 278 22.96 1.46 0.82
N ASP A 279 24.25 1.47 0.50
CA ASP A 279 24.98 2.70 0.17
C ASP A 279 25.62 2.58 -1.21
N GLY A 280 25.48 3.63 -2.03
CA GLY A 280 25.94 3.62 -3.42
C GLY A 280 27.47 3.61 -3.60
N SER A 281 28.23 3.80 -2.52
CA SER A 281 29.69 3.68 -2.53
C SER A 281 30.21 2.28 -2.19
N LEU A 282 29.32 1.39 -1.73
CA LEU A 282 29.63 0.01 -1.37
C LEU A 282 29.35 -0.96 -2.54
N SER A 283 29.88 -2.18 -2.44
CA SER A 283 29.52 -3.23 -3.40
C SER A 283 28.11 -3.80 -3.14
N GLU A 284 27.64 -4.70 -4.00
CA GLU A 284 26.30 -5.30 -3.89
C GLU A 284 26.07 -6.01 -2.54
N ASP A 285 27.15 -6.53 -1.96
CA ASP A 285 27.18 -7.20 -0.66
C ASP A 285 27.42 -6.22 0.52
N GLY A 286 27.53 -4.93 0.24
CA GLY A 286 27.76 -3.89 1.25
C GLY A 286 26.52 -3.56 2.08
N VAL A 287 26.76 -3.23 3.34
CA VAL A 287 25.73 -2.82 4.30
C VAL A 287 26.17 -1.55 5.03
N GLU A 288 25.29 -0.57 5.11
CA GLU A 288 25.43 0.56 6.02
C GLU A 288 24.56 0.30 7.26
N ILE A 289 25.20 0.08 8.41
CA ILE A 289 24.53 -0.09 9.70
C ILE A 289 24.25 1.30 10.27
N VAL A 290 22.98 1.67 10.39
CA VAL A 290 22.57 2.99 10.89
C VAL A 290 21.91 2.87 12.24
N SER A 291 22.37 3.65 13.20
CA SER A 291 21.73 3.75 14.51
C SER A 291 20.75 4.91 14.58
N HIS A 292 19.68 4.68 15.32
CA HIS A 292 18.92 5.78 15.91
C HIS A 292 19.81 6.64 16.85
N PRO A 293 19.45 7.92 17.07
CA PRO A 293 20.26 8.80 17.92
C PRO A 293 20.32 8.33 19.37
N ALA A 294 21.53 8.16 19.91
CA ALA A 294 21.74 7.71 21.28
C ALA A 294 22.84 8.51 21.99
N THR A 295 22.76 8.61 23.32
CA THR A 295 23.87 9.19 24.10
C THR A 295 25.14 8.33 24.01
N LEU A 296 26.31 8.93 24.22
CA LEU A 296 27.59 8.20 24.23
C LEU A 296 27.59 7.02 25.22
N SER A 297 27.00 7.20 26.41
CA SER A 297 26.89 6.13 27.40
C SER A 297 26.01 4.98 26.89
N TYR A 298 24.88 5.31 26.26
CA TYR A 298 23.98 4.29 25.71
C TYR A 298 24.64 3.48 24.58
N HIS A 299 25.37 4.14 23.68
CA HIS A 299 26.18 3.44 22.67
C HIS A 299 27.18 2.47 23.29
N ARG A 300 27.85 2.87 24.37
CA ARG A 300 28.87 2.05 25.04
C ARG A 300 28.29 0.88 25.81
N GLU A 301 27.15 1.08 26.47
CA GLU A 301 26.67 0.17 27.51
C GLU A 301 25.48 -0.69 27.10
N LYS A 302 24.67 -0.23 26.12
CA LYS A 302 23.36 -0.83 25.82
C LYS A 302 23.18 -1.23 24.36
N LEU A 303 23.66 -0.42 23.41
CA LEU A 303 23.43 -0.69 21.98
C LEU A 303 24.04 -2.04 21.53
N GLY A 304 25.12 -2.49 22.17
CA GLY A 304 25.71 -3.80 21.90
C GLY A 304 26.60 -3.81 20.65
N TRP A 305 27.29 -2.69 20.38
CA TRP A 305 28.26 -2.59 19.28
C TRP A 305 29.33 -3.68 19.27
N ASN A 306 29.69 -4.24 20.45
CA ASN A 306 30.61 -5.37 20.52
C ASN A 306 30.08 -6.57 19.73
N ASP A 307 28.82 -6.94 19.97
CA ASP A 307 28.22 -8.13 19.37
C ASP A 307 27.95 -7.88 17.88
N ILE A 308 27.47 -6.69 17.52
CA ILE A 308 27.29 -6.28 16.12
C ILE A 308 28.61 -6.40 15.34
N ILE A 309 29.70 -5.86 15.88
CA ILE A 309 31.01 -5.89 15.22
C ILE A 309 31.59 -7.31 15.15
N GLU A 310 31.41 -8.14 16.19
CA GLU A 310 31.85 -9.54 16.14
C GLU A 310 31.03 -10.36 15.14
N ILE A 311 29.71 -10.17 15.08
CA ILE A 311 28.86 -10.83 14.08
C ILE A 311 29.27 -10.39 12.66
N ALA A 312 29.55 -9.12 12.43
CA ALA A 312 30.07 -8.64 11.14
C ALA A 312 31.35 -9.40 10.75
N ARG A 313 32.31 -9.54 11.67
CA ARG A 313 33.53 -10.31 11.40
C ARG A 313 33.28 -11.80 11.16
N LEU A 314 32.33 -12.40 11.88
CA LEU A 314 31.93 -13.80 11.68
C LEU A 314 31.31 -14.03 10.30
N CYS A 315 30.61 -13.03 9.76
CA CYS A 315 30.06 -13.06 8.41
C CYS A 315 31.07 -12.52 7.37
N ASP A 316 32.38 -12.60 7.67
CA ASP A 316 33.50 -12.20 6.81
C ASP A 316 33.53 -10.74 6.32
N PHE A 317 32.74 -9.86 6.94
CA PHE A 317 32.75 -8.45 6.58
C PHE A 317 34.09 -7.76 6.87
N LYS A 318 34.41 -6.81 6.01
CA LYS A 318 35.48 -5.84 6.17
C LYS A 318 34.89 -4.44 6.26
N SER A 319 35.65 -3.52 6.82
CA SER A 319 35.30 -2.09 6.79
C SER A 319 36.53 -1.28 6.40
N HIS A 320 37.51 -1.20 7.30
CA HIS A 320 38.79 -0.56 6.97
C HIS A 320 39.40 -1.17 5.71
N ASP A 321 39.57 -2.49 5.67
CA ASP A 321 40.29 -3.19 4.59
C ASP A 321 39.48 -3.34 3.28
N ALA A 322 38.19 -2.97 3.28
CA ALA A 322 37.40 -2.88 2.04
C ALA A 322 37.82 -1.68 1.17
N GLY A 323 38.34 -0.61 1.81
CA GLY A 323 38.98 0.54 1.15
C GLY A 323 38.07 1.72 0.84
N ASN A 324 36.76 1.48 0.65
CA ASN A 324 35.71 2.48 0.43
C ASN A 324 34.94 2.86 1.70
N CYS A 325 34.84 1.96 2.69
CA CYS A 325 33.95 2.16 3.84
C CYS A 325 34.27 3.38 4.72
N GLY A 326 33.22 4.10 5.11
CA GLY A 326 33.16 5.20 6.06
C GLY A 326 32.65 4.82 7.45
N LEU A 327 32.85 5.75 8.38
CA LEU A 327 32.14 5.81 9.65
C LEU A 327 31.65 7.25 9.79
N HIS A 328 30.34 7.46 9.69
CA HIS A 328 29.75 8.79 9.86
C HIS A 328 29.09 8.89 11.22
N ILE A 329 29.23 10.06 11.84
CA ILE A 329 28.64 10.34 13.15
C ILE A 329 27.85 11.63 13.06
N HIS A 330 26.54 11.55 13.28
CA HIS A 330 25.64 12.67 13.33
C HIS A 330 25.49 13.17 14.76
N ILE A 331 25.42 14.49 14.93
CA ILE A 331 25.04 15.13 16.20
C ILE A 331 23.75 15.93 16.01
N ASN A 332 22.91 16.03 17.04
CA ASN A 332 21.74 16.91 17.04
C ASN A 332 22.15 18.39 17.12
N ARG A 333 21.62 19.24 16.23
CA ARG A 333 21.87 20.69 16.24
C ARG A 333 21.36 21.37 17.50
N SER A 334 20.31 20.83 18.13
CA SER A 334 19.76 21.36 19.38
C SER A 334 20.80 21.43 20.49
N PHE A 335 21.71 20.44 20.58
CA PHE A 335 22.81 20.47 21.53
C PHE A 335 23.72 21.69 21.33
N LEU A 336 24.07 22.00 20.08
CA LEU A 336 24.88 23.19 19.77
C LEU A 336 24.13 24.51 19.97
N ARG A 337 22.79 24.52 20.01
CA ARG A 337 22.04 25.72 20.42
C ARG A 337 22.20 25.99 21.90
N ASN A 338 22.31 24.93 22.71
CA ASN A 338 22.39 24.99 24.17
C ASN A 338 21.31 25.94 24.75
N GLY A 339 20.05 25.79 24.30
CA GLY A 339 18.92 26.65 24.69
C GLY A 339 18.95 28.11 24.19
N ASN A 340 20.03 28.56 23.54
CA ASN A 340 20.29 29.97 23.24
C ASN A 340 20.06 30.35 21.76
N GLY A 341 19.44 29.47 20.97
CA GLY A 341 19.01 29.74 19.59
C GLY A 341 20.11 29.66 18.52
N VAL A 342 19.76 30.08 17.30
CA VAL A 342 20.54 29.84 16.06
C VAL A 342 21.90 30.55 16.07
N LYS A 343 22.03 31.73 16.65
CA LYS A 343 23.33 32.44 16.72
C LYS A 343 24.36 31.69 17.57
N THR A 344 23.91 31.02 18.63
CA THR A 344 24.76 30.17 19.47
C THR A 344 25.17 28.90 18.73
N GLU A 345 24.22 28.31 18.00
CA GLU A 345 24.52 27.19 17.08
C GLU A 345 25.60 27.59 16.06
N GLU A 346 25.42 28.69 15.32
CA GLU A 346 26.40 29.19 14.33
C GLU A 346 27.79 29.42 14.96
N LEU A 347 27.84 30.00 16.17
CA LEU A 347 29.09 30.22 16.89
C LEU A 347 29.76 28.90 17.30
N ASN A 348 28.97 27.92 17.76
CA ASN A 348 29.47 26.60 18.16
C ASN A 348 29.94 25.79 16.94
N ILE A 349 29.24 25.87 15.82
CA ILE A 349 29.68 25.32 14.52
C ILE A 349 30.97 26.00 14.07
N THR A 350 31.08 27.33 14.18
CA THR A 350 32.31 28.06 13.85
C THR A 350 33.51 27.54 14.65
N LYS A 351 33.33 27.33 15.96
CA LYS A 351 34.37 26.75 16.84
C LYS A 351 34.74 25.34 16.39
N LEU A 352 33.74 24.51 16.10
CA LEU A 352 33.91 23.13 15.66
C LEU A 352 34.73 23.05 14.36
N LEU A 353 34.29 23.77 13.32
CA LEU A 353 34.98 23.84 12.05
C LEU A 353 36.40 24.36 12.22
N PHE A 354 36.58 25.44 12.99
CA PHE A 354 37.91 26.04 13.19
C PHE A 354 38.90 25.05 13.81
N ILE A 355 38.48 24.23 14.77
CA ILE A 355 39.34 23.20 15.37
C ILE A 355 39.76 22.15 14.33
N HIS A 356 38.80 21.64 13.55
CA HIS A 356 39.08 20.57 12.60
C HIS A 356 39.95 21.05 11.43
N GLU A 357 39.73 22.27 10.96
CA GLU A 357 40.51 22.89 9.89
C GLU A 357 41.90 23.29 10.37
N ARG A 358 42.02 23.85 11.60
CA ARG A 358 43.33 24.25 12.15
C ARG A 358 44.24 23.08 12.46
N PHE A 359 43.68 21.97 12.94
CA PHE A 359 44.44 20.78 13.29
C PHE A 359 44.29 19.70 12.22
N PHE A 360 44.15 20.10 10.95
CA PHE A 360 43.84 19.20 9.85
C PHE A 360 44.77 17.98 9.80
N ASP A 361 46.09 18.15 9.95
CA ASP A 361 47.04 17.03 9.89
C ASP A 361 46.86 16.02 11.03
N GLN A 362 46.53 16.51 12.23
CA GLN A 362 46.24 15.64 13.36
C GLN A 362 44.89 14.94 13.18
N ILE A 363 43.87 15.64 12.66
CA ILE A 363 42.58 15.04 12.31
C ILE A 363 42.72 14.02 11.18
N LEU A 364 43.58 14.27 10.19
CA LEU A 364 43.90 13.33 9.12
C LEU A 364 44.43 12.02 9.72
N LYS A 365 45.40 12.10 10.63
CA LYS A 365 45.92 10.92 11.35
C LYS A 365 44.85 10.22 12.19
N LEU A 366 44.03 10.99 12.91
CA LEU A 366 42.95 10.49 13.76
C LEU A 366 41.90 9.73 12.92
N SER A 367 41.59 10.25 11.73
CA SER A 367 40.58 9.70 10.82
C SER A 367 40.95 8.37 10.15
N ARG A 368 42.26 8.07 10.04
CA ARG A 368 42.84 6.92 9.29
C ARG A 368 42.61 6.96 7.79
N ARG A 369 42.25 8.12 7.26
CA ARG A 369 42.21 8.38 5.81
C ARG A 369 43.53 8.99 5.36
N THR A 370 43.86 8.79 4.10
CA THR A 370 44.89 9.57 3.41
C THR A 370 44.31 10.91 2.93
N ARG A 371 45.17 11.88 2.60
CA ARG A 371 44.72 13.18 2.08
C ARG A 371 43.86 13.01 0.83
N ALA A 372 44.28 12.17 -0.11
CA ALA A 372 43.54 11.87 -1.33
C ALA A 372 42.16 11.23 -1.05
N GLN A 373 42.03 10.40 -0.01
CA GLN A 373 40.74 9.85 0.40
C GLN A 373 39.83 10.93 1.01
N LEU A 374 40.35 11.83 1.85
CA LEU A 374 39.55 12.94 2.37
C LEU A 374 39.11 13.90 1.26
N ASP A 375 40.02 14.32 0.37
CA ASP A 375 39.67 15.27 -0.69
C ASP A 375 38.57 14.71 -1.62
N ARG A 376 38.46 13.39 -1.74
CA ARG A 376 37.39 12.71 -2.50
C ARG A 376 36.07 12.60 -1.72
N TRP A 377 36.12 12.22 -0.45
CA TRP A 377 34.93 11.76 0.29
C TRP A 377 34.43 12.74 1.35
N ALA A 378 35.32 13.58 1.88
CA ALA A 378 35.09 14.45 3.03
C ALA A 378 36.13 15.59 3.04
N ARG A 379 36.05 16.50 2.08
CA ARG A 379 37.07 17.53 1.86
C ARG A 379 37.09 18.59 2.97
N SER A 380 38.22 19.23 3.15
CA SER A 380 38.34 20.43 3.98
C SER A 380 37.66 21.63 3.30
N TYR A 381 37.16 22.57 4.10
CA TYR A 381 36.57 23.81 3.62
C TYR A 381 37.60 24.82 3.10
N PHE A 382 38.86 24.70 3.50
CA PHE A 382 39.88 25.72 3.27
C PHE A 382 41.22 25.12 2.87
N SER A 383 41.96 25.81 2.02
CA SER A 383 43.42 25.62 2.00
C SER A 383 44.05 26.25 3.25
N GLU A 384 45.24 25.77 3.64
CA GLU A 384 45.94 26.25 4.86
C GLU A 384 46.17 27.76 4.85
N GLU A 385 46.47 28.33 3.69
CA GLU A 385 46.73 29.76 3.48
C GLU A 385 45.46 30.62 3.55
N GLU A 386 44.28 30.03 3.28
CA GLU A 386 43.02 30.77 3.19
C GLU A 386 42.27 30.85 4.52
N MET A 387 42.59 29.99 5.49
CA MET A 387 41.81 29.81 6.70
C MET A 387 41.91 31.04 7.63
N SER A 388 40.77 31.66 7.93
CA SER A 388 40.63 32.67 8.98
C SER A 388 39.32 32.47 9.73
N ILE A 389 39.27 32.89 11.01
CA ILE A 389 38.05 32.72 11.81
C ILE A 389 36.83 33.41 11.19
N LYS A 390 37.04 34.52 10.47
CA LYS A 390 35.98 35.24 9.77
C LYS A 390 35.38 34.39 8.64
N LYS A 391 36.22 33.79 7.80
CA LYS A 391 35.77 32.90 6.70
C LYS A 391 35.12 31.62 7.23
N VAL A 392 35.67 31.03 8.30
CA VAL A 392 35.04 29.87 8.97
C VAL A 392 33.63 30.20 9.46
N ASN A 393 33.45 31.39 10.04
CA ASN A 393 32.13 31.87 10.48
C ASN A 393 31.16 32.11 9.31
N GLU A 394 31.65 32.55 8.15
CA GLU A 394 30.83 32.68 6.94
C GLU A 394 30.34 31.30 6.45
N VAL A 395 31.21 30.29 6.49
CA VAL A 395 30.83 28.89 6.17
C VAL A 395 29.84 28.34 7.19
N ALA A 396 30.07 28.54 8.50
CA ALA A 396 29.17 28.04 9.55
C ALA A 396 27.73 28.57 9.43
N LYS A 397 27.54 29.73 8.81
CA LYS A 397 26.24 30.36 8.54
C LYS A 397 25.59 29.86 7.24
N SER A 398 26.36 29.24 6.37
CA SER A 398 25.90 28.72 5.09
C SER A 398 25.61 27.22 5.21
N ARG A 399 24.34 26.84 5.04
CA ARG A 399 23.90 25.44 5.06
C ARG A 399 24.15 24.70 3.74
N TRP A 400 24.54 25.40 2.68
CA TRP A 400 24.54 24.87 1.30
C TRP A 400 25.95 24.85 0.72
N GLN A 401 26.82 24.03 1.31
CA GLN A 401 28.21 23.91 0.83
C GLN A 401 28.42 22.67 -0.04
N GLY A 402 27.51 21.68 0.02
CA GLY A 402 27.69 20.32 -0.47
C GLY A 402 27.86 19.34 0.70
N ARG A 403 27.42 18.09 0.52
CA ARG A 403 27.56 17.02 1.53
C ARG A 403 28.99 16.53 1.75
N TYR A 404 29.88 16.67 0.78
CA TYR A 404 31.21 16.03 0.78
C TYR A 404 32.28 16.80 1.56
N TYR A 405 31.98 17.29 2.77
CA TYR A 405 32.95 17.93 3.66
C TYR A 405 33.22 17.09 4.90
N MET A 406 34.37 17.32 5.53
CA MET A 406 34.73 16.68 6.80
C MET A 406 33.61 16.77 7.84
N ILE A 407 33.00 17.95 7.93
CA ILE A 407 31.81 18.20 8.74
C ILE A 407 30.73 18.73 7.79
N ASN A 408 29.72 17.91 7.52
CA ASN A 408 28.61 18.26 6.65
C ASN A 408 27.51 19.00 7.43
N LEU A 409 27.10 20.16 6.91
CA LEU A 409 26.13 21.07 7.49
C LEU A 409 24.79 21.13 6.73
N GLU A 410 24.59 20.30 5.69
CA GLU A 410 23.38 20.34 4.87
C GLU A 410 22.15 19.77 5.60
N ASN A 411 22.36 18.83 6.52
CA ASN A 411 21.28 18.19 7.26
C ASN A 411 20.54 19.23 8.14
N SER A 412 19.20 19.20 8.07
CA SER A 412 18.31 20.16 8.73
C SER A 412 18.44 20.16 10.25
N ASP A 413 18.47 18.96 10.83
CA ASP A 413 18.36 18.73 12.28
C ASP A 413 19.66 18.19 12.88
N THR A 414 20.58 17.70 12.03
CA THR A 414 21.85 17.13 12.46
C THR A 414 23.04 17.79 11.76
N ILE A 415 24.23 17.53 12.30
CA ILE A 415 25.53 17.82 11.68
C ILE A 415 26.29 16.51 11.60
N GLU A 416 26.89 16.22 10.47
CA GLU A 416 27.48 14.92 10.18
C GLU A 416 29.02 15.03 10.10
N PHE A 417 29.71 14.19 10.85
CA PHE A 417 31.16 14.03 10.81
C PHE A 417 31.50 12.88 9.86
N ARG A 418 32.02 13.20 8.67
CA ARG A 418 32.23 12.25 7.57
C ARG A 418 33.66 11.73 7.46
N PHE A 419 34.58 12.37 8.15
CA PHE A 419 36.01 12.19 7.88
C PHE A 419 36.56 10.85 8.37
N PHE A 420 35.90 10.14 9.30
CA PHE A 420 36.43 8.87 9.79
C PHE A 420 36.38 7.79 8.70
N ARG A 421 37.42 6.95 8.67
CA ARG A 421 37.39 5.70 7.92
C ARG A 421 36.60 4.65 8.69
N GLY A 422 35.88 3.79 7.98
CA GLY A 422 35.19 2.62 8.53
C GLY A 422 36.12 1.71 9.33
N THR A 423 35.55 0.98 10.30
CA THR A 423 36.29 0.12 11.22
C THR A 423 35.43 -0.98 11.82
N LEU A 424 36.01 -2.18 11.92
CA LEU A 424 35.50 -3.23 12.80
C LEU A 424 36.36 -3.37 14.07
N ASN A 425 37.31 -2.48 14.32
CA ASN A 425 38.05 -2.44 15.59
C ASN A 425 37.28 -1.58 16.62
N LEU A 426 36.83 -2.20 17.72
CA LEU A 426 36.02 -1.55 18.76
C LEU A 426 36.69 -0.34 19.41
N VAL A 427 37.99 -0.41 19.70
CA VAL A 427 38.72 0.71 20.30
C VAL A 427 38.68 1.91 19.36
N SER A 428 38.93 1.69 18.07
CA SER A 428 38.91 2.77 17.10
C SER A 428 37.51 3.28 16.80
N PHE A 429 36.51 2.40 16.85
CA PHE A 429 35.09 2.76 16.70
C PHE A 429 34.66 3.69 17.83
N PHE A 430 34.84 3.27 19.08
CA PHE A 430 34.49 4.10 20.24
C PHE A 430 35.36 5.34 20.36
N ALA A 431 36.63 5.31 19.95
CA ALA A 431 37.47 6.51 19.91
C ALA A 431 36.91 7.59 18.99
N ALA A 432 36.24 7.21 17.88
CA ALA A 432 35.57 8.18 17.00
C ALA A 432 34.36 8.82 17.66
N LEU A 433 33.48 8.01 18.29
CA LEU A 433 32.32 8.51 19.04
C LEU A 433 32.75 9.41 20.21
N GLU A 434 33.77 8.99 20.97
CA GLU A 434 34.33 9.75 22.08
C GLU A 434 34.99 11.06 21.61
N TRP A 435 35.63 11.09 20.44
CA TRP A 435 36.15 12.34 19.85
C TRP A 435 35.02 13.32 19.55
N VAL A 436 33.94 12.84 18.94
CA VAL A 436 32.78 13.68 18.59
C VAL A 436 32.09 14.20 19.85
N ASP A 437 31.83 13.36 20.85
CA ASP A 437 31.23 13.81 22.14
C ASP A 437 32.13 14.85 22.83
N PHE A 438 33.43 14.56 22.95
CA PHE A 438 34.40 15.44 23.57
C PHE A 438 34.45 16.81 22.89
N ILE A 439 34.59 16.83 21.56
CA ILE A 439 34.78 18.10 20.84
C ILE A 439 33.51 18.94 20.83
N CYS A 440 32.33 18.31 20.76
CA CYS A 440 31.06 19.02 20.80
C CYS A 440 30.83 19.68 22.16
N ARG A 441 31.10 18.96 23.26
CA ARG A 441 31.02 19.52 24.61
C ARG A 441 32.05 20.62 24.83
N LEU A 442 33.29 20.42 24.37
CA LEU A 442 34.35 21.43 24.45
C LEU A 442 33.94 22.73 23.76
N VAL A 443 33.38 22.67 22.55
CA VAL A 443 33.00 23.90 21.84
C VAL A 443 31.85 24.60 22.53
N VAL A 444 30.87 23.90 23.10
CA VAL A 444 29.78 24.53 23.86
C VAL A 444 30.32 25.27 25.08
N ASP A 445 31.27 24.68 25.81
CA ASP A 445 31.79 25.22 27.08
C ASP A 445 32.94 26.23 26.93
N THR A 446 33.49 26.39 25.71
CA THR A 446 34.68 27.22 25.48
C THR A 446 34.37 28.46 24.63
N SER A 447 34.91 29.61 25.02
CA SER A 447 34.78 30.84 24.24
C SER A 447 35.57 30.80 22.92
N ILE A 448 35.09 31.50 21.90
CA ILE A 448 35.79 31.60 20.60
C ILE A 448 37.23 32.12 20.75
N ALA A 449 37.47 33.05 21.68
CA ALA A 449 38.78 33.63 21.92
C ALA A 449 39.78 32.61 22.49
N GLN A 450 39.30 31.67 23.31
CA GLN A 450 40.09 30.55 23.81
C GLN A 450 40.34 29.52 22.70
N ILE A 451 39.32 29.17 21.90
CA ILE A 451 39.46 28.25 20.76
C ILE A 451 40.52 28.75 19.76
N VAL A 452 40.52 30.04 19.42
CA VAL A 452 41.51 30.62 18.50
C VAL A 452 42.95 30.56 19.05
N LYS A 453 43.12 30.49 20.36
CA LYS A 453 44.44 30.37 21.01
C LYS A 453 44.83 28.92 21.32
N LEU A 454 43.93 27.97 21.07
CA LEU A 454 44.13 26.57 21.42
C LEU A 454 45.29 25.99 20.60
N ARG A 455 46.08 25.14 21.26
CA ARG A 455 47.13 24.33 20.65
C ARG A 455 46.71 22.86 20.74
N TRP A 456 47.21 22.03 19.83
CA TRP A 456 46.84 20.61 19.77
C TRP A 456 47.14 19.91 21.09
N GLU A 457 48.30 20.16 21.69
CA GLU A 457 48.75 19.54 22.93
C GLU A 457 47.79 19.86 24.08
N ASN A 458 47.37 21.12 24.18
CA ASN A 458 46.43 21.58 25.20
C ASN A 458 45.02 21.02 24.98
N LEU A 459 44.63 20.77 23.73
CA LEU A 459 43.35 20.16 23.37
C LEU A 459 43.30 18.70 23.83
N VAL A 460 44.29 17.88 23.44
CA VAL A 460 44.29 16.44 23.77
C VAL A 460 44.60 16.15 25.25
N GLN A 461 45.23 17.10 25.95
CA GLN A 461 45.38 17.04 27.41
C GLN A 461 44.06 17.17 28.15
N GLN A 462 43.06 17.88 27.60
CA GLN A 462 41.73 18.02 28.20
C GLN A 462 40.86 16.77 28.04
N VAL A 463 41.29 15.79 27.25
CA VAL A 463 40.61 14.49 27.16
C VAL A 463 40.81 13.75 28.48
N ASP A 464 39.75 13.69 29.28
CA ASP A 464 39.67 12.90 30.51
C ASP A 464 39.62 11.40 30.16
N GLU A 465 40.64 10.66 30.58
CA GLU A 465 40.75 9.22 30.35
C GLU A 465 39.62 8.41 31.01
N LYS A 466 39.06 8.89 32.12
CA LYS A 466 37.94 8.18 32.77
C LYS A 466 36.68 8.27 31.93
N LYS A 467 36.43 9.44 31.32
CA LYS A 467 35.26 9.67 30.47
C LYS A 467 35.45 9.11 29.05
N TYR A 468 36.65 9.28 28.49
CA TYR A 468 37.00 8.93 27.10
C TYR A 468 38.20 7.98 27.03
N PRO A 469 38.09 6.75 27.58
CA PRO A 469 39.20 5.82 27.65
C PRO A 469 39.68 5.33 26.28
N HIS A 470 38.78 5.10 25.32
CA HIS A 470 39.13 4.59 24.00
C HIS A 470 39.84 5.66 23.18
N LEU A 471 39.35 6.90 23.23
CA LEU A 471 39.99 8.04 22.61
C LEU A 471 41.39 8.28 23.18
N LYS A 472 41.55 8.25 24.52
CA LYS A 472 42.87 8.46 25.13
C LYS A 472 43.86 7.38 24.71
N LYS A 473 43.45 6.11 24.71
CA LYS A 473 44.24 4.99 24.22
C LYS A 473 44.61 5.18 22.75
N TYR A 474 43.63 5.52 21.92
CA TYR A 474 43.82 5.70 20.47
C TYR A 474 44.78 6.85 20.15
N LEU A 475 44.69 7.98 20.87
CA LEU A 475 45.62 9.11 20.72
C LEU A 475 47.07 8.71 21.05
N ARG A 476 47.30 7.83 22.04
CA ARG A 476 48.64 7.28 22.34
C ARG A 476 49.16 6.42 21.20
N GLU A 477 48.35 5.46 20.75
CA GLU A 477 48.74 4.49 19.71
C GLU A 477 49.04 5.16 18.35
N ARG A 478 48.53 6.38 18.14
CA ARG A 478 48.71 7.19 16.93
C ARG A 478 49.76 8.30 17.07
N ASP A 479 50.50 8.35 18.17
CA ASP A 479 51.48 9.40 18.47
C ASP A 479 50.88 10.82 18.37
N LEU A 480 49.65 10.97 18.83
CA LEU A 480 48.90 12.24 18.85
C LEU A 480 48.91 12.91 20.23
N LEU A 481 49.52 12.29 21.24
CA LEU A 481 49.78 12.91 22.55
C LEU A 481 51.18 13.54 22.62
N PRO A 482 51.38 14.56 23.49
CA PRO A 482 52.70 15.14 23.72
C PRO A 482 53.71 14.10 24.23
N PRO A 483 55.02 14.25 23.91
CA PRO A 483 56.07 13.30 24.30
C PRO A 483 56.15 13.00 25.81
N GLU A 484 55.85 13.99 26.66
CA GLU A 484 55.88 13.87 28.13
C GLU A 484 54.86 12.86 28.68
N GLN A 485 53.82 12.51 27.92
CA GLN A 485 52.83 11.50 28.31
C GLN A 485 53.09 10.11 27.72
N LEU A 486 54.02 9.99 26.76
CA LEU A 486 54.43 8.70 26.19
C LEU A 486 55.42 7.95 27.10
N SER A 487 56.14 8.66 27.97
CA SER A 487 57.23 8.12 28.80
C SER A 487 56.81 7.61 30.19
N LEU A 488 55.54 7.75 30.58
CA LEU A 488 55.06 7.35 31.92
C LEU A 488 54.72 5.86 32.05
N PHE A 489 54.80 5.09 30.97
CA PHE A 489 54.55 3.65 31.00
C PHE A 489 55.58 2.91 30.15
N PRO A 490 56.36 1.96 30.71
CA PRO A 490 57.32 1.18 29.93
C PRO A 490 56.56 0.37 28.87
N SER A 491 57.01 0.50 27.62
CA SER A 491 56.48 -0.20 26.46
C SER A 491 56.39 -1.71 26.70
N GLU A 492 55.18 -2.25 26.82
CA GLU A 492 54.97 -3.65 26.49
C GLU A 492 55.17 -3.80 24.98
N ARG A 493 56.09 -4.72 24.65
CA ARG A 493 56.66 -4.88 23.33
C ARG A 493 55.59 -5.24 22.31
N ARG A 494 55.65 -4.59 21.15
CA ARG A 494 55.04 -5.09 19.92
C ARG A 494 55.65 -6.46 19.60
N CYS A 495 54.84 -7.51 19.60
CA CYS A 495 55.08 -8.76 18.91
C CYS A 495 53.98 -8.94 17.86
#